data_AF-A0A8J2YFR6-F1
#
_entry.id   AF-A0A8J2YFR6-F1
#
_cell.length_a   1.000
_cell.length_b   1.000
_cell.length_c   1.000
_cell.angle_alpha   90.00
_cell.angle_beta   90.00
_cell.angle_gamma   90.00
#
_symmetry.space_group_name_H-M   'P 1'
#
loop_
_entity.id
_entity.type
_entity.pdbx_description
1 polymer ?
#
loop_
_entity_poly.entity_id
_entity_poly.type
_entity_poly.pdbx_seq_one_letter_code
_entity_poly.pdbx_strand_id
1 'polypeptide(L)'
;MAAFWGRWSGSSLLGGVICPIRSRSGAAAPPEIKVPRMGLFSLGRRRDEAAEQARAHVSALVRQHLSLGEHDAVTVSEIACGDPGCGGAETVVLILRAGRRTEAVKVKKALFLATDEEILLALETIQAA
;
A
#
# COMPACT_ATOMS: atom_id res chain seq x y z
N MET A 1 -17.45 -9.84 17.46
CA MET A 1 -16.67 -9.10 16.45
C MET A 1 -15.21 -9.51 16.58
N ALA A 2 -14.79 -10.53 15.83
CA ALA A 2 -13.44 -11.07 15.88
C ALA A 2 -12.62 -10.47 14.73
N ALA A 3 -11.59 -9.70 15.06
CA ALA A 3 -10.59 -9.23 14.13
C ALA A 3 -9.68 -10.42 13.74
N PHE A 4 -10.01 -11.07 12.63
CA PHE A 4 -9.22 -12.18 12.10
C PHE A 4 -8.08 -11.63 11.24
N TRP A 5 -7.09 -11.04 11.89
CA TRP A 5 -5.81 -10.70 11.26
C TRP A 5 -5.13 -12.01 10.82
N GLY A 6 -5.04 -12.20 9.51
CA GLY A 6 -4.41 -13.36 8.90
C GLY A 6 -2.93 -13.44 9.24
N ARG A 7 -2.63 -14.35 10.19
CA ARG A 7 -1.48 -15.25 10.27
C ARG A 7 -0.38 -15.02 9.23
N TRP A 8 0.59 -14.17 9.57
CA TRP A 8 1.92 -14.19 8.97
C TRP A 8 2.61 -15.48 9.43
N SER A 9 2.87 -16.38 8.51
CA SER A 9 3.50 -17.68 8.77
C SER A 9 5.00 -17.48 9.02
N GLY A 10 5.34 -16.99 10.22
CA GLY A 10 6.69 -17.02 10.76
C GLY A 10 6.99 -18.37 11.39
N SER A 11 7.76 -19.21 10.68
CA SER A 11 8.57 -20.25 11.33
C SER A 11 9.93 -19.62 11.66
N SER A 12 10.26 -19.41 12.94
CA SER A 12 10.94 -20.42 13.78
C SER A 12 12.28 -20.82 13.14
N LEU A 13 13.46 -20.62 13.74
CA LEU A 13 13.80 -20.79 15.14
C LEU A 13 15.31 -20.47 15.32
N LEU A 14 15.67 -20.03 16.53
CA LEU A 14 16.98 -20.20 17.21
C LEU A 14 18.13 -19.24 16.85
N GLY A 15 18.65 -18.57 17.89
CA GLY A 15 19.99 -17.98 17.86
C GLY A 15 20.16 -16.77 18.76
N GLY A 16 19.93 -16.91 20.07
CA GLY A 16 20.33 -15.89 21.03
C GLY A 16 21.85 -15.78 21.08
N VAL A 17 22.39 -14.59 20.81
CA VAL A 17 23.69 -14.16 21.35
C VAL A 17 23.63 -12.65 21.60
N ILE A 18 23.41 -12.32 22.87
CA ILE A 18 24.06 -11.25 23.65
C ILE A 18 24.62 -10.09 22.80
N CYS A 19 23.96 -8.93 22.86
CA CYS A 19 24.52 -7.63 22.44
C CYS A 19 25.88 -7.38 23.12
N PRO A 20 26.99 -7.25 22.37
CA PRO A 20 28.18 -6.62 22.88
C PRO A 20 28.36 -5.26 22.20
N ILE A 21 28.62 -4.26 23.04
CA ILE A 21 29.60 -3.22 22.75
C ILE A 21 29.14 -2.12 21.77
N ARG A 22 28.67 -1.05 22.41
CA ARG A 22 28.82 0.34 21.97
C ARG A 22 30.31 0.67 21.78
N SER A 23 30.78 0.66 20.54
CA SER A 23 32.06 1.27 20.17
C SER A 23 31.80 2.64 19.54
N ARG A 24 32.16 3.70 20.27
CA ARG A 24 32.40 5.02 19.69
C ARG A 24 33.70 4.94 18.92
N SER A 25 33.71 5.32 17.66
CA SER A 25 34.90 5.83 16.98
C SER A 25 34.46 6.81 15.92
N GLY A 26 35.01 8.02 16.00
CA GLY A 26 34.50 9.22 15.35
C GLY A 26 34.75 9.23 13.85
N ALA A 27 33.73 9.68 13.13
CA ALA A 27 33.90 10.28 11.81
C ALA A 27 33.47 11.74 11.94
N ALA A 28 34.36 12.64 11.52
CA ALA A 28 34.11 14.08 11.47
C ALA A 28 32.76 14.35 10.79
N ALA A 29 31.90 15.12 11.46
CA ALA A 29 30.60 15.50 10.96
C ALA A 29 30.77 16.27 9.63
N PRO A 30 30.02 15.93 8.57
CA PRO A 30 29.89 16.84 7.43
C PRO A 30 29.30 18.16 7.92
N PRO A 31 29.62 19.30 7.28
CA PRO A 31 29.09 20.60 7.69
C PRO A 31 27.55 20.52 7.73
N GLU A 32 26.99 20.84 8.90
CA GLU A 32 25.54 20.98 9.10
C GLU A 32 25.01 22.06 8.15
N ILE A 33 24.53 21.64 6.99
CA ILE A 33 23.59 22.44 6.23
C ILE A 33 22.31 22.45 7.06
N LYS A 34 22.13 23.49 7.88
CA LYS A 34 20.88 23.77 8.59
C LYS A 34 19.80 24.10 7.57
N VAL A 35 19.15 23.08 7.03
CA VAL A 35 17.95 23.26 6.24
C VAL A 35 16.84 23.66 7.23
N PRO A 36 16.22 24.84 7.11
CA PRO A 36 15.16 25.24 8.01
C PRO A 36 14.03 24.22 7.97
N ARG A 37 13.63 23.71 9.14
CA ARG A 37 12.60 22.69 9.36
C ARG A 37 11.17 23.20 9.09
N MET A 38 11.01 24.10 8.13
CA MET A 38 9.75 24.69 7.71
C MET A 38 9.34 24.28 6.28
N GLY A 39 10.27 23.74 5.47
CA GLY A 39 10.02 23.39 4.06
C GLY A 39 9.63 21.93 3.79
N LEU A 40 9.90 21.00 4.71
CA LEU A 40 9.67 19.56 4.48
C LEU A 40 8.21 19.13 4.75
N PHE A 41 7.51 19.83 5.66
CA PHE A 41 6.13 19.49 6.04
C PHE A 41 5.12 19.77 4.92
N SER A 42 5.34 20.81 4.13
CA SER A 42 4.44 21.18 3.04
C SER A 42 4.53 20.22 1.85
N LEU A 43 5.74 19.71 1.56
CA LEU A 43 5.93 18.72 0.49
C LEU A 43 5.32 17.36 0.85
N GLY A 44 5.47 16.94 2.12
CA GLY A 44 4.82 15.73 2.63
C GLY A 44 3.30 15.79 2.48
N ARG A 45 2.69 16.89 2.94
CA ARG A 45 1.23 17.09 2.83
C ARG A 45 0.71 16.99 1.39
N ARG A 46 1.42 17.61 0.43
CA ARG A 46 1.02 17.59 -0.98
C ARG A 46 1.07 16.18 -1.58
N ARG A 47 2.06 15.38 -1.18
CA ARG A 47 2.15 13.97 -1.59
C ARG A 47 1.01 13.14 -0.99
N ASP A 48 0.67 13.37 0.27
CA ASP A 48 -0.43 12.67 0.94
C ASP A 48 -1.78 13.04 0.31
N GLU A 49 -2.01 14.33 0.03
CA GLU A 49 -3.20 14.82 -0.69
C GLU A 49 -3.32 14.17 -2.08
N ALA A 50 -2.23 14.10 -2.84
CA ALA A 50 -2.24 13.47 -4.17
C ALA A 50 -2.50 11.96 -4.09
N ALA A 51 -1.95 11.27 -3.08
CA ALA A 51 -2.19 9.85 -2.86
C ALA A 51 -3.65 9.59 -2.47
N GLU A 52 -4.23 10.44 -1.62
CA GLU A 52 -5.64 10.34 -1.22
C GLU A 52 -6.57 10.58 -2.42
N GLN A 53 -6.27 11.59 -3.24
CA GLN A 53 -7.01 11.85 -4.49
C GLN A 53 -6.95 10.66 -5.44
N ALA A 54 -5.77 10.05 -5.61
CA ALA A 54 -5.62 8.86 -6.45
C ALA A 54 -6.44 7.67 -5.90
N ARG A 55 -6.43 7.44 -4.59
CA ARG A 55 -7.25 6.39 -3.95
C ARG A 55 -8.74 6.65 -4.13
N ALA A 56 -9.16 7.90 -3.95
CA ALA A 56 -10.56 8.31 -4.13
C ALA A 56 -11.02 8.12 -5.58
N HIS A 57 -10.19 8.51 -6.55
CA HIS A 57 -10.45 8.30 -7.98
C HIS A 57 -10.63 6.81 -8.31
N VAL A 58 -9.67 5.97 -7.93
CA VAL A 58 -9.75 4.51 -8.18
C VAL A 58 -10.95 3.89 -7.45
N SER A 59 -11.24 4.31 -6.22
CA SER A 59 -12.41 3.82 -5.48
C SER A 59 -13.72 4.18 -6.20
N ALA A 60 -13.84 5.39 -6.73
CA ALA A 60 -15.01 5.82 -7.49
C ALA A 60 -15.15 5.03 -8.81
N LEU A 61 -14.06 4.86 -9.55
CA LEU A 61 -14.01 4.06 -10.78
C LEU A 61 -14.50 2.63 -10.53
N VAL A 62 -13.96 1.97 -9.50
CA VAL A 62 -14.34 0.58 -9.14
C VAL A 62 -15.81 0.48 -8.74
N ARG A 63 -16.30 1.43 -7.92
CA ARG A 63 -17.72 1.45 -7.51
C ARG A 63 -18.65 1.61 -8.70
N GLN A 64 -18.31 2.50 -9.63
CA GLN A 64 -19.08 2.71 -10.85
C GLN A 64 -19.06 1.45 -11.74
N HIS A 65 -17.90 0.88 -11.99
CA HIS A 65 -17.74 -0.26 -12.90
C HIS A 65 -18.43 -1.52 -12.38
N LEU A 66 -18.37 -1.78 -11.07
CA LEU A 66 -19.00 -2.95 -10.44
C LEU A 66 -20.45 -2.70 -9.98
N SER A 67 -20.99 -1.49 -10.19
CA SER A 67 -22.33 -1.09 -9.71
C SER A 67 -22.53 -1.35 -8.20
N LEU A 68 -21.55 -0.97 -7.38
CA LEU A 68 -21.55 -1.24 -5.93
C LEU A 68 -22.57 -0.35 -5.20
N GLY A 69 -23.29 -0.94 -4.25
CA GLY A 69 -24.28 -0.25 -3.43
C GLY A 69 -23.70 0.45 -2.19
N GLU A 70 -24.60 1.05 -1.41
CA GLU A 70 -24.26 1.77 -0.17
C GLU A 70 -23.68 0.87 0.93
N HIS A 71 -24.04 -0.41 0.94
CA HIS A 71 -23.54 -1.40 1.89
C HIS A 71 -22.24 -2.08 1.46
N ASP A 72 -21.75 -1.76 0.26
CA ASP A 72 -20.51 -2.28 -0.26
C ASP A 72 -19.37 -1.31 0.04
N ALA A 73 -18.17 -1.85 0.29
CA ALA A 73 -16.98 -1.05 0.55
C ALA A 73 -15.85 -1.40 -0.43
N VAL A 74 -15.10 -0.37 -0.82
CA VAL A 74 -13.88 -0.48 -1.61
C VAL A 74 -12.74 0.13 -0.81
N THR A 75 -11.60 -0.57 -0.76
CA THR A 75 -10.37 -0.03 -0.18
C THR A 75 -9.24 -0.17 -1.19
N VAL A 76 -8.55 0.93 -1.45
CA VAL A 76 -7.41 0.98 -2.37
C VAL A 76 -6.13 1.19 -1.56
N SER A 77 -5.19 0.27 -1.71
CA SER A 77 -3.91 0.29 -1.01
C SER A 77 -2.74 0.04 -1.94
N GLU A 78 -1.64 0.72 -1.69
CA GLU A 78 -0.35 0.39 -2.29
C GLU A 78 0.46 -0.41 -1.27
N ILE A 79 1.03 -1.53 -1.70
CA ILE A 79 1.88 -2.38 -0.87
C ILE A 79 3.16 -2.75 -1.61
N ALA A 80 4.19 -3.16 -0.85
CA ALA A 80 5.37 -3.75 -1.45
C ALA A 80 5.00 -5.07 -2.14
N CYS A 81 5.30 -5.17 -3.42
CA CYS A 81 4.92 -6.32 -4.24
C CYS A 81 5.81 -7.55 -3.98
N GLY A 82 7.04 -7.35 -3.44
CA GLY A 82 7.93 -8.44 -3.00
C GLY A 82 8.62 -9.22 -4.12
N ASP A 83 8.27 -8.99 -5.39
CA ASP A 83 8.88 -9.60 -6.57
C ASP A 83 9.90 -8.64 -7.21
N PRO A 84 11.13 -9.09 -7.54
CA PRO A 84 12.15 -8.24 -8.14
C PRO A 84 11.81 -7.72 -9.55
N GLY A 85 10.87 -8.36 -10.25
CA GLY A 85 10.41 -7.97 -11.59
C GLY A 85 9.22 -7.01 -11.62
N CYS A 86 8.57 -6.70 -10.49
CA CYS A 86 7.33 -5.88 -10.47
C CYS A 86 7.54 -4.40 -10.12
N GLY A 87 8.77 -3.91 -10.08
CA GLY A 87 9.04 -2.47 -9.88
C GLY A 87 8.81 -1.96 -8.46
N GLY A 88 8.67 -2.85 -7.47
CA GLY A 88 8.73 -2.53 -6.04
C GLY A 88 7.39 -2.34 -5.34
N ALA A 89 6.32 -1.94 -6.04
CA ALA A 89 5.00 -1.73 -5.46
C ALA A 89 3.87 -2.28 -6.34
N GLU A 90 2.79 -2.73 -5.69
CA GLU A 90 1.55 -3.11 -6.34
C GLU A 90 0.35 -2.43 -5.68
N THR A 91 -0.67 -2.18 -6.50
CA THR A 91 -1.96 -1.65 -6.07
C THR A 91 -2.91 -2.80 -5.81
N VAL A 92 -3.45 -2.84 -4.59
CA VAL A 92 -4.45 -3.79 -4.16
C VAL A 92 -5.78 -3.06 -4.01
N VAL A 93 -6.78 -3.50 -4.76
CA VAL A 93 -8.17 -3.06 -4.59
C VAL A 93 -8.92 -4.18 -3.89
N LEU A 94 -9.39 -3.90 -2.67
CA LEU A 94 -10.19 -4.81 -1.87
C LEU A 94 -11.67 -4.42 -2.00
N ILE A 95 -12.51 -5.39 -2.34
CA ILE A 95 -13.95 -5.21 -2.53
C ILE A 95 -14.68 -6.06 -1.49
N LEU A 96 -15.54 -5.40 -0.70
CA LEU A 96 -16.42 -6.02 0.27
C LEU A 96 -17.85 -5.81 -0.18
N ARG A 97 -18.45 -6.84 -0.77
CA ARG A 97 -19.86 -6.85 -1.15
C ARG A 97 -20.72 -7.45 -0.04
N ALA A 98 -21.84 -6.82 0.29
CA ALA A 98 -22.74 -7.33 1.32
C ALA A 98 -23.21 -8.76 0.99
N GLY A 99 -23.01 -9.69 1.93
CA GLY A 99 -23.41 -11.10 1.76
C GLY A 99 -22.54 -11.92 0.80
N ARG A 100 -21.44 -11.37 0.27
CA ARG A 100 -20.48 -12.11 -0.56
C ARG A 100 -19.12 -12.22 0.13
N ARG A 101 -18.28 -13.12 -0.39
CA ARG A 101 -16.88 -13.24 0.03
C ARG A 101 -16.12 -11.98 -0.38
N THR A 102 -15.21 -11.51 0.47
CA THR A 102 -14.28 -10.45 0.13
C THR A 102 -13.37 -10.88 -1.03
N GLU A 103 -13.25 -10.00 -2.01
CA GLU A 103 -12.44 -10.21 -3.20
C GLU A 103 -11.37 -9.12 -3.29
N ALA A 104 -10.21 -9.48 -3.84
CA ALA A 104 -9.12 -8.54 -4.03
C ALA A 104 -8.55 -8.71 -5.43
N VAL A 105 -8.29 -7.61 -6.10
CA VAL A 105 -7.53 -7.58 -7.35
C VAL A 105 -6.21 -6.85 -7.13
N LYS A 106 -5.19 -7.30 -7.86
CA LYS A 106 -3.84 -6.74 -7.78
C LYS A 106 -3.41 -6.23 -9.15
N VAL A 107 -2.95 -5.00 -9.19
CA VAL A 107 -2.26 -4.41 -10.34
C VAL A 107 -0.79 -4.28 -9.95
N LYS A 108 0.12 -4.91 -10.72
CA LYS A 108 1.56 -4.95 -10.45
C LYS A 108 2.27 -3.61 -10.77
N LYS A 109 1.68 -2.51 -10.29
CA LYS A 109 2.17 -1.14 -10.40
C LYS A 109 1.79 -0.36 -9.15
N ALA A 110 2.63 0.62 -8.81
CA ALA A 110 2.29 1.65 -7.83
C ALA A 110 0.98 2.36 -8.23
N LEU A 111 0.24 2.89 -7.25
CA LEU A 111 -1.09 3.48 -7.46
C LEU A 111 -1.06 4.61 -8.48
N PHE A 112 0.00 5.42 -8.47
CA PHE A 112 0.16 6.53 -9.40
C PHE A 112 0.55 6.10 -10.83
N LEU A 113 0.99 4.86 -11.00
CA LEU A 113 1.40 4.30 -12.29
C LEU A 113 0.36 3.34 -12.88
N ALA A 114 -0.62 2.92 -12.09
CA ALA A 114 -1.74 2.10 -12.54
C ALA A 114 -2.72 2.97 -13.31
N THR A 115 -3.02 2.59 -14.56
CA THR A 115 -4.04 3.30 -15.34
C THR A 115 -5.44 2.78 -15.04
N ASP A 116 -6.44 3.60 -15.36
CA ASP A 116 -7.84 3.20 -15.22
C ASP A 116 -8.12 1.92 -16.03
N GLU A 117 -7.59 1.80 -17.26
CA GLU A 117 -7.78 0.59 -18.07
C GLU A 117 -7.19 -0.67 -17.40
N GLU A 118 -6.01 -0.57 -16.81
CA GLU A 118 -5.37 -1.70 -16.13
C GLU A 118 -6.12 -2.12 -14.86
N ILE A 119 -6.69 -1.14 -14.15
CA ILE A 119 -7.55 -1.41 -13.00
C ILE A 119 -8.82 -2.12 -13.48
N LEU A 120 -9.48 -1.63 -14.52
CA LEU A 120 -10.70 -2.24 -15.06
C LEU A 120 -10.45 -3.66 -15.57
N LEU A 121 -9.36 -3.88 -16.32
CA LEU A 121 -8.95 -5.21 -16.77
C LEU A 121 -8.71 -6.16 -15.58
N ALA A 122 -8.12 -5.68 -14.49
CA ALA A 122 -7.95 -6.49 -13.28
C ALA A 122 -9.29 -6.85 -12.63
N LEU A 123 -10.30 -5.98 -12.68
CA LEU A 123 -11.64 -6.24 -12.12
C LEU A 123 -12.42 -7.32 -12.87
N GLU A 124 -12.15 -7.53 -14.18
CA GLU A 124 -12.79 -8.59 -14.96
C GLU A 124 -12.55 -9.98 -14.34
N THR A 125 -11.42 -10.17 -13.66
CA THR A 125 -11.05 -11.44 -13.01
C THR A 125 -12.00 -11.84 -11.87
N ILE A 126 -12.71 -10.89 -11.26
CA ILE A 126 -13.64 -11.12 -10.15
C ILE A 126 -15.11 -10.94 -10.56
N GLN A 127 -15.39 -10.44 -11.75
CA GLN A 127 -16.75 -10.38 -12.30
C GLN A 127 -17.18 -11.73 -12.89
N ALA A 128 -16.23 -12.54 -13.36
CA ALA A 128 -16.49 -13.85 -13.95
C ALA A 128 -16.70 -14.98 -12.92
N ALA A 129 -16.64 -14.67 -11.61
CA ALA A 129 -16.72 -15.62 -10.50
C ALA A 129 -18.06 -15.53 -9.72
#